data_AF-A0A520HU35-F1
#
_entry.id   AF-A0A520HU35-F1
#
_cell.length_a   1.000
_cell.length_b   1.000
_cell.length_c   1.000
_cell.angle_alpha   90.00
_cell.angle_beta   90.00
_cell.angle_gamma   90.00
#
_symmetry.space_group_name_H-M   'P 1'
#
loop_
_entity.id
_entity.type
_entity.pdbx_description
1 polymer ?
#
loop_
_entity_poly.entity_id
_entity_poly.type
_entity_poly.pdbx_seq_one_letter_code
_entity_poly.pdbx_strand_id
1 'polypeptide(L)' 'MDQKHAPIVEALAQVERRPIHGFGAPGHNQGATIPTDLRRLLGRKIFAADLLTPKGLDDRTEGAHVVQRAHELAADA' A
#
# COMPACT_ATOMS: atom_id res chain seq x y z
N MET A 1 0.58 -22.12 8.71
CA MET A 1 1.71 -21.16 8.75
C MET A 1 1.66 -20.25 9.99
N ASP A 2 2.66 -19.38 10.21
CA ASP A 2 2.72 -18.43 11.33
C ASP A 2 1.79 -17.22 11.09
N GLN A 3 0.56 -17.27 11.65
CA GLN A 3 -0.45 -16.19 11.62
C GLN A 3 -0.04 -14.93 12.42
N LYS A 4 1.26 -14.74 12.68
CA LYS A 4 1.83 -13.53 13.27
C LYS A 4 2.21 -12.47 12.24
N HIS A 5 2.16 -12.80 10.95
CA HIS A 5 2.50 -11.88 9.87
C HIS A 5 1.25 -11.34 9.19
N ALA A 6 1.31 -10.09 8.77
CA ALA A 6 0.25 -9.43 8.02
C ALA A 6 0.87 -8.75 6.79
N PRO A 7 1.14 -9.51 5.70
CA PRO A 7 1.99 -9.04 4.60
C PRO A 7 1.53 -7.71 3.99
N ILE A 8 0.22 -7.52 3.80
CA ILE A 8 -0.34 -6.27 3.27
C ILE A 8 -0.10 -5.11 4.25
N VAL A 9 -0.33 -5.31 5.54
CA VAL A 9 -0.15 -4.25 6.57
C VAL A 9 1.32 -3.88 6.70
N GLU A 10 2.22 -4.87 6.68
CA GLU A 10 3.67 -4.67 6.71
C GLU A 10 4.16 -3.88 5.49
N ALA A 11 3.64 -4.19 4.29
CA ALA A 11 3.95 -3.46 3.06
C ALA A 11 3.45 -2.01 3.13
N LEU A 12 2.22 -1.78 3.60
CA LEU A 12 1.69 -0.42 3.79
C LEU A 12 2.55 0.40 4.78
N ALA A 13 3.00 -0.22 5.88
CA ALA A 13 3.89 0.42 6.83
C ALA A 13 5.27 0.74 6.22
N GLN A 14 5.75 -0.10 5.29
CA GLN A 14 6.97 0.19 4.54
C GLN A 14 6.80 1.39 3.61
N VAL A 15 5.68 1.49 2.90
CA VAL A 15 5.38 2.64 2.03
C VAL A 15 5.22 3.93 2.83
N GLU A 16 4.61 3.88 4.03
CA GLU A 16 4.53 5.05 4.92
C GLU A 16 5.94 5.53 5.33
N ARG A 17 6.87 4.61 5.62
CA ARG A 17 8.28 4.94 5.96
C ARG A 17 9.11 5.38 4.75
N ARG A 18 8.80 4.89 3.56
CA ARG A 18 9.53 5.15 2.31
C ARG A 18 8.51 5.47 1.20
N PRO A 19 8.04 6.73 1.14
CA PRO A 19 7.07 7.15 0.14
C PRO A 19 7.58 6.91 -1.28
N ILE A 20 6.68 6.55 -2.18
CA ILE A 20 7.01 6.27 -3.58
C ILE A 20 6.57 7.46 -4.41
N HIS A 21 7.52 8.07 -5.11
CA HIS A 21 7.27 9.20 -5.99
C HIS A 21 7.41 8.78 -7.45
N GLY A 22 6.51 9.26 -8.30
CA GLY A 22 6.54 9.01 -9.72
C GLY A 22 5.25 9.42 -10.39
N PHE A 23 5.26 9.42 -11.72
CA PHE A 23 4.15 9.92 -12.55
C PHE A 23 3.06 8.88 -12.86
N GLY A 24 3.13 7.70 -12.23
CA GLY A 24 2.10 6.65 -12.37
C GLY A 24 0.87 6.89 -11.49
N ALA A 25 -0.20 6.14 -11.72
CA ALA A 25 -1.38 6.13 -10.86
C ALA A 25 -1.08 5.65 -9.41
N PRO A 26 -1.99 5.90 -8.44
CA PRO A 26 -3.11 6.85 -8.52
C PRO A 26 -2.64 8.32 -8.61
N GLY A 27 -3.38 9.15 -9.38
CA GLY A 27 -2.98 10.53 -9.70
C GLY A 27 -3.00 11.51 -8.52
N HIS A 28 -3.55 11.12 -7.38
CA HIS A 28 -3.52 11.91 -6.16
C HIS A 28 -2.16 11.85 -5.41
N ASN A 29 -1.19 11.08 -5.94
CA ASN A 29 0.19 11.00 -5.48
C ASN A 29 0.32 10.80 -3.96
N GLN A 30 -0.27 9.71 -3.44
CA GLN A 30 -0.25 9.38 -2.01
C GLN A 30 -0.84 10.48 -1.10
N GLY A 31 -1.75 11.29 -1.66
CA GLY A 31 -2.41 12.38 -0.95
C GLY A 31 -1.70 13.73 -1.08
N ALA A 32 -0.73 13.87 -1.98
CA ALA A 32 -0.04 15.13 -2.23
C ALA A 32 -0.90 16.14 -3.02
N THR A 33 -1.80 15.65 -3.88
CA THR A 33 -2.61 16.51 -4.77
C THR A 33 -4.11 16.45 -4.48
N ILE A 34 -4.51 15.96 -3.30
CA ILE A 34 -5.93 15.93 -2.88
C ILE A 34 -6.41 17.30 -2.40
N PRO A 35 -7.71 17.63 -2.60
CA PRO A 35 -8.31 18.83 -2.02
C PRO A 35 -8.19 18.87 -0.49
N THR A 36 -7.98 20.06 0.08
CA THR A 36 -7.84 20.27 1.52
C THR A 36 -9.05 19.78 2.31
N ASP A 37 -10.25 19.97 1.78
CA ASP A 37 -11.50 19.55 2.43
C ASP A 37 -11.60 18.03 2.51
N LEU A 38 -11.17 17.33 1.44
CA LEU A 38 -11.13 15.88 1.41
C LEU A 38 -10.07 15.33 2.38
N ARG A 39 -8.90 15.97 2.45
CA ARG A 39 -7.85 15.65 3.42
C ARG A 39 -8.34 15.82 4.86
N ARG A 40 -9.13 16.86 5.14
CA ARG A 40 -9.72 17.12 6.45
C ARG A 40 -10.78 16.09 6.83
N LEU A 41 -11.60 15.67 5.87
CA LEU A 41 -12.69 14.72 6.09
C LEU A 41 -12.19 13.29 6.32
N LEU A 42 -11.31 12.79 5.43
CA LEU A 42 -10.90 11.37 5.40
C LEU A 42 -9.53 11.12 6.04
N GLY A 43 -8.73 12.17 6.21
CA GLY A 43 -7.35 12.06 6.65
C GLY A 43 -6.39 11.67 5.51
N ARG A 44 -5.14 12.11 5.63
CA ARG A 44 -4.11 11.86 4.61
C ARG A 44 -3.73 10.37 4.49
N LYS A 45 -3.81 9.61 5.57
CA LYS A 45 -3.33 8.21 5.62
C LYS A 45 -4.08 7.28 4.68
N ILE A 46 -5.38 7.51 4.45
CA ILE A 46 -6.18 6.69 3.52
C ILE A 46 -5.59 6.79 2.10
N PHE A 47 -5.24 8.00 1.67
CA PHE A 47 -4.62 8.22 0.35
C PHE A 47 -3.18 7.71 0.26
N ALA A 48 -2.46 7.63 1.38
CA ALA A 48 -1.13 7.01 1.40
C ALA A 48 -1.21 5.48 1.24
N ALA A 49 -2.34 4.87 1.62
CA ALA A 49 -2.60 3.44 1.47
C ALA A 49 -3.27 3.06 0.13
N ASP A 50 -3.80 4.03 -0.61
CA ASP A 50 -4.31 3.83 -1.97
C ASP A 50 -3.13 3.68 -2.95
N LEU A 51 -2.79 2.42 -3.23
CA LEU A 51 -1.59 2.02 -3.95
C LEU A 51 -1.93 0.90 -4.95
N LEU A 52 -1.10 0.78 -5.98
CA LEU A 52 -1.13 -0.36 -6.89
C LEU A 52 -0.14 -1.42 -6.41
N THR A 53 -0.40 -2.70 -6.71
CA THR A 53 0.57 -3.77 -6.43
C THR A 53 1.96 -3.48 -7.01
N PRO A 54 2.13 -3.21 -8.32
CA PRO A 54 3.46 -2.96 -8.89
C PRO A 54 4.06 -1.59 -8.52
N LYS A 55 3.38 -0.81 -7.68
CA LYS A 55 3.80 0.53 -7.25
C LYS A 55 3.28 0.80 -5.83
N GLY A 56 3.87 0.14 -4.84
CA GLY A 56 3.50 0.33 -3.45
C GLY A 56 3.57 -0.95 -2.66
N LEU A 57 2.55 -1.80 -2.84
CA LEU A 57 2.48 -3.06 -2.11
C LEU A 57 3.63 -4.00 -2.49
N ASP A 58 4.08 -3.94 -3.73
CA ASP A 58 5.23 -4.67 -4.25
C ASP A 58 5.98 -3.79 -5.27
N ASP A 59 6.97 -4.38 -5.94
CA ASP A 59 7.62 -3.81 -7.11
C ASP A 59 7.06 -4.37 -8.42
N ARG A 60 7.59 -3.87 -9.56
CA ARG A 60 7.12 -4.29 -10.89
C ARG A 60 7.46 -5.74 -11.23
N THR A 61 8.39 -6.35 -10.51
CA THR A 61 8.76 -7.77 -10.67
C THR A 61 7.96 -8.68 -9.75
N GLU A 62 7.13 -8.11 -8.87
CA GLU A 62 6.39 -8.82 -7.81
C GLU A 62 7.31 -9.66 -6.91
N GLY A 63 8.54 -9.18 -6.69
CA GLY A 63 9.59 -9.93 -6.00
C GLY A 63 9.34 -10.13 -4.50
N ALA A 64 8.52 -9.30 -3.86
CA ALA A 64 8.18 -9.47 -2.44
C ALA A 64 6.96 -10.39 -2.22
N HIS A 65 6.29 -10.81 -3.30
CA HIS A 65 5.12 -11.69 -3.31
C HIS A 65 4.06 -11.28 -2.29
N VAL A 66 3.84 -9.98 -2.06
CA VAL A 66 3.03 -9.51 -0.91
C VAL A 66 1.61 -10.06 -0.95
N VAL A 67 0.94 -9.97 -2.10
CA VAL A 67 -0.44 -10.44 -2.27
C VAL A 67 -0.50 -11.97 -2.19
N GLN A 68 0.44 -12.67 -2.82
CA GLN A 68 0.50 -14.13 -2.76
C GLN A 68 0.67 -14.62 -1.31
N ARG A 69 1.66 -14.10 -0.57
CA ARG A 69 1.88 -14.47 0.84
C ARG A 69 0.65 -14.18 1.70
N ALA A 70 -0.06 -13.08 1.43
CA ALA A 70 -1.30 -12.78 2.13
C ALA A 70 -2.41 -13.82 1.83
N HIS A 71 -2.56 -14.23 0.57
CA HIS A 71 -3.52 -15.27 0.19
C HIS A 71 -3.17 -16.63 0.79
N GLU A 72 -1.90 -17.03 0.77
CA GLU A 72 -1.46 -18.31 1.34
C GLU A 72 -1.72 -18.36 2.85
N LEU A 73 -1.46 -17.28 3.58
CA LEU A 73 -1.81 -17.18 5.01
C LEU A 73 -3.33 -17.24 5.25
N ALA A 74 -4.13 -16.60 4.39
CA ALA A 74 -5.58 -16.63 4.51
C ALA A 74 -6.18 -18.02 4.17
N ALA A 75 -5.56 -18.77 3.25
CA ALA A 75 -5.98 -20.12 2.90
C ALA A 75 -5.66 -21.15 4.00
N ASP A 76 -4.63 -20.88 4.79
CA ASP A 76 -4.19 -21.69 5.93
C ASP A 76 -5.00 -21.45 7.23
N ALA A 77 -5.95 -20.51 7.21
CA ALA A 77 -6.72 -20.07 8.39
C ALA A 77 -8.00 -20.87 8.62
#